data_AF-A0A978UUY7-F1
#
_entry.id   AF-A0A978UUY7-F1
#
_cell.length_a   1.000
_cell.length_b   1.000
_cell.length_c   1.000
_cell.angle_alpha   90.00
_cell.angle_beta   90.00
_cell.angle_gamma   90.00
#
_symmetry.space_group_name_H-M   'P 1'
#
loop_
_entity.id
_entity.type
_entity.pdbx_description
1 polymer ?
#
loop_
_entity_poly.entity_id
_entity_poly.type
_entity_poly.pdbx_seq_one_letter_code
_entity_poly.pdbx_strand_id
1 'polypeptide(L)'
;MNTIAPNLTALVGARLIAHGSSLLNLAKQPGSTVQILGAEKALFRALKTKHATAKYGLIYHASLIGQAAPKLKGKISRSLAAKTALAIRCDALGDNQDNSMGLENQA
;
A
#
# COMPACT_ATOMS: atom_id res chain seq x y z
N MET A 1 8.90 8.55 13.65
CA MET A 1 8.33 7.74 12.55
C MET A 1 8.94 8.08 11.18
N ASN A 2 9.42 9.31 10.97
CA ASN A 2 10.12 9.74 9.75
C ASN A 2 11.54 9.14 9.56
N THR A 3 12.01 8.30 10.48
CA THR A 3 13.39 7.79 10.54
C THR A 3 13.50 6.28 10.25
N ILE A 4 12.38 5.56 10.12
CA ILE A 4 12.38 4.09 9.95
C ILE A 4 11.80 3.66 8.59
N ALA A 5 10.86 4.42 8.02
CA ALA A 5 10.29 4.11 6.70
C ALA A 5 9.79 5.38 6.00
N PRO A 6 10.72 6.22 5.54
CA PRO A 6 10.34 7.51 5.00
C PRO A 6 9.72 7.42 3.60
N ASN A 7 10.10 6.42 2.78
CA ASN A 7 9.49 6.21 1.45
C ASN A 7 8.04 5.71 1.57
N LEU A 8 7.80 4.79 2.51
CA LEU A 8 6.44 4.30 2.81
C LEU A 8 5.54 5.38 3.41
N THR A 9 6.10 6.19 4.33
CA THR A 9 5.36 7.29 4.97
C THR A 9 5.00 8.36 3.95
N ALA A 10 5.90 8.69 3.03
CA ALA A 10 5.59 9.60 1.93
C ALA A 10 4.47 9.03 1.04
N LEU A 11 4.58 7.77 0.61
CA LEU A 11 3.68 7.25 -0.44
C LEU A 11 2.26 6.92 0.05
N VAL A 12 2.11 6.34 1.26
CA VAL A 12 0.81 5.83 1.75
C VAL A 12 0.54 6.19 3.22
N GLY A 13 1.50 6.81 3.91
CA GLY A 13 1.39 7.18 5.31
C GLY A 13 1.56 6.02 6.29
N ALA A 14 1.56 6.34 7.58
CA ALA A 14 1.82 5.39 8.67
C ALA A 14 0.73 4.30 8.87
N ARG A 15 -0.44 4.44 8.24
CA ARG A 15 -1.60 3.53 8.43
C ARG A 15 -1.31 2.10 8.00
N LEU A 16 -0.47 1.91 6.99
CA LEU A 16 -0.06 0.58 6.54
C LEU A 16 0.87 -0.10 7.56
N ILE A 17 1.78 0.66 8.17
CA ILE A 17 2.65 0.17 9.25
C ILE A 17 1.83 -0.16 10.50
N ALA A 18 0.84 0.68 10.85
CA ALA A 18 0.01 0.43 12.02
C ALA A 18 -0.78 -0.90 11.94
N HIS A 19 -1.17 -1.31 10.73
CA HIS A 19 -1.84 -2.59 10.50
C HIS A 19 -0.85 -3.75 10.22
N GLY A 20 0.36 -3.41 9.80
CA GLY A 20 1.46 -4.33 9.54
C GLY A 20 2.29 -4.54 10.78
N SER A 21 2.17 -5.70 11.44
CA SER A 21 2.89 -6.03 12.68
C SER A 21 4.39 -5.67 12.67
N SER A 22 5.07 -5.71 11.53
CA SER A 22 6.43 -5.20 11.35
C SER A 22 6.70 -4.80 9.89
N LEU A 23 7.60 -3.83 9.68
CA LEU A 23 8.07 -3.41 8.35
C LEU A 23 8.64 -4.59 7.56
N LEU A 24 9.39 -5.48 8.23
CA LEU A 24 9.98 -6.68 7.62
C LEU A 24 8.92 -7.70 7.20
N ASN A 25 7.81 -7.79 7.94
CA ASN A 25 6.69 -8.65 7.58
C ASN A 25 5.93 -8.09 6.36
N LEU A 26 5.77 -6.77 6.31
CA LEU A 26 5.20 -6.06 5.17
C LEU A 26 6.07 -6.19 3.90
N ALA A 27 7.40 -6.16 4.05
CA ALA A 27 8.34 -6.34 2.93
C ALA A 27 8.20 -7.71 2.25
N LYS A 28 7.86 -8.75 3.03
CA LYS A 28 7.63 -10.11 2.53
C LYS A 28 6.31 -10.26 1.79
N GLN A 29 5.35 -9.36 1.99
CA GLN A 29 4.05 -9.45 1.33
C GLN A 29 4.15 -9.04 -0.15
N PRO A 30 3.36 -9.66 -1.04
CA PRO A 30 3.24 -9.23 -2.43
C PRO A 30 2.35 -7.97 -2.55
N GLY A 31 2.55 -7.20 -3.62
CA GLY A 31 1.76 -5.98 -3.87
C GLY A 31 0.24 -6.22 -3.96
N SER A 32 -0.17 -7.41 -4.41
CA SER A 32 -1.57 -7.83 -4.40
C SER A 32 -2.16 -7.96 -3.00
N THR A 33 -1.38 -8.41 -2.02
CA THR A 33 -1.80 -8.42 -0.59
C THR A 33 -1.83 -7.01 -0.03
N VAL A 34 -0.84 -6.17 -0.36
CA VAL A 34 -0.80 -4.76 0.04
C VAL A 34 -2.03 -4.01 -0.47
N GLN A 35 -2.50 -4.30 -1.69
CA GLN A 35 -3.70 -3.68 -2.27
C GLN A 35 -4.97 -3.94 -1.43
N ILE A 36 -5.12 -5.15 -0.90
CA ILE A 36 -6.32 -5.59 -0.15
C ILE A 36 -6.13 -5.52 1.38
N LEU A 37 -4.98 -5.00 1.83
CA LEU A 37 -4.61 -4.96 3.23
C LEU A 37 -5.65 -4.16 4.04
N GLY A 38 -6.21 -4.78 5.08
CA GLY A 38 -7.33 -4.23 5.86
C GLY A 38 -8.74 -4.45 5.26
N ALA A 39 -8.86 -4.87 4.00
CA ALA A 39 -10.11 -5.29 3.36
C ALA A 39 -10.20 -6.81 3.12
N GLU A 40 -9.17 -7.56 3.49
CA GLU A 40 -9.07 -9.03 3.38
C GLU A 40 -10.31 -9.77 3.93
N LYS A 41 -10.79 -9.44 5.14
CA LYS A 41 -12.00 -10.08 5.71
C LYS A 41 -13.26 -9.78 4.88
N ALA A 42 -13.37 -8.58 4.33
CA ALA A 42 -14.48 -8.19 3.46
C ALA A 42 -14.39 -8.88 2.09
N LEU A 43 -13.17 -9.05 1.55
CA LEU A 43 -12.91 -9.78 0.32
C LEU A 43 -13.28 -11.27 0.46
N PHE A 44 -12.80 -11.94 1.51
CA PHE A 44 -13.12 -13.36 1.74
C PHE A 44 -14.62 -13.58 1.99
N ARG A 45 -15.28 -12.65 2.69
CA ARG A 45 -16.74 -12.70 2.87
C ARG A 45 -17.48 -12.51 1.55
N ALA A 46 -17.06 -11.56 0.71
CA ALA A 46 -17.66 -11.31 -0.60
C ALA A 46 -17.46 -12.49 -1.55
N LEU A 47 -16.29 -13.14 -1.53
CA LEU A 47 -16.01 -14.37 -2.29
C LEU A 47 -16.97 -15.51 -1.91
N LYS A 48 -17.23 -15.70 -0.60
CA LYS A 48 -18.19 -16.72 -0.12
C LYS A 48 -19.63 -16.41 -0.47
N THR A 49 -19.99 -15.12 -0.51
CA THR A 49 -21.39 -14.66 -0.68
C THR A 49 -21.70 -14.19 -2.11
N LYS A 50 -20.75 -14.29 -3.06
CA LYS A 50 -20.83 -13.77 -4.44
C LYS A 50 -21.25 -12.29 -4.55
N HIS A 51 -21.07 -11.52 -3.48
CA HIS A 51 -21.36 -10.08 -3.44
C HIS A 51 -20.19 -9.25 -3.98
N ALA A 52 -20.40 -7.94 -4.11
CA ALA A 52 -19.38 -7.00 -4.56
C ALA A 52 -18.09 -7.12 -3.73
N THR A 53 -17.00 -7.48 -4.40
CA THR A 53 -15.69 -7.65 -3.77
C THR A 53 -15.07 -6.31 -3.43
N ALA A 54 -14.43 -6.22 -2.26
CA ALA A 54 -13.62 -5.07 -1.90
C ALA A 54 -12.40 -5.02 -2.82
N LYS A 55 -12.35 -4.03 -3.73
CA LYS A 55 -11.29 -3.90 -4.75
C LYS A 55 -10.01 -3.24 -4.19
N TYR A 56 -10.10 -2.58 -3.05
CA TYR A 56 -9.02 -1.81 -2.42
C TYR A 56 -9.21 -1.82 -0.90
N GLY A 57 -8.11 -1.88 -0.15
CA GLY A 57 -8.08 -1.82 1.31
C GLY A 57 -7.69 -0.43 1.83
N LEU A 58 -6.79 -0.41 2.81
CA LEU A 58 -6.29 0.82 3.45
C LEU A 58 -5.63 1.78 2.45
N ILE A 59 -5.10 1.26 1.35
CA ILE A 59 -4.45 2.05 0.31
C ILE A 59 -5.43 3.03 -0.36
N TYR A 60 -6.75 2.78 -0.32
CA TYR A 60 -7.75 3.65 -0.93
C TYR A 60 -7.70 5.10 -0.41
N HIS A 61 -7.25 5.26 0.84
CA HIS A 61 -7.14 6.56 1.49
C HIS A 61 -5.87 7.33 1.10
N ALA A 62 -4.99 6.77 0.26
CA ALA A 62 -3.85 7.51 -0.26
C ALA A 62 -4.32 8.72 -1.08
N SER A 63 -3.68 9.88 -0.89
CA SER A 63 -4.02 11.12 -1.60
C SER A 63 -4.07 10.94 -3.13
N LEU A 64 -3.17 10.11 -3.68
CA LEU A 64 -3.09 9.78 -5.10
C LEU A 64 -4.37 9.09 -5.63
N ILE A 65 -4.99 8.21 -4.83
CA ILE A 65 -6.21 7.49 -5.22
C ILE A 65 -7.47 8.32 -4.94
N GLY A 66 -7.44 9.14 -3.88
CA GLY A 66 -8.50 10.08 -3.56
C GLY A 66 -8.77 11.08 -4.69
N GLN A 67 -7.70 11.61 -5.29
CA GLN A 67 -7.75 12.59 -6.38
C GLN A 67 -8.06 11.97 -7.76
N ALA A 68 -7.87 10.65 -7.91
CA ALA A 68 -8.07 9.98 -9.19
C ALA A 68 -9.56 9.79 -9.57
N ALA A 69 -9.86 9.83 -10.88
CA ALA A 69 -11.19 9.55 -11.40
C ALA A 69 -11.66 8.12 -11.03
N PRO A 70 -12.96 7.90 -10.70
CA PRO A 70 -13.47 6.62 -10.20
C PRO A 70 -13.23 5.43 -11.13
N LYS A 71 -13.17 5.65 -12.46
CA LYS A 71 -12.81 4.62 -13.44
C LYS A 71 -11.34 4.17 -13.36
N LEU A 72 -10.44 5.06 -12.96
CA LEU A 72 -8.99 4.82 -12.91
C LEU A 72 -8.51 4.37 -11.53
N LYS A 73 -9.30 4.58 -10.48
CA LYS A 73 -8.95 4.21 -9.09
C LYS A 73 -8.47 2.77 -8.95
N GLY A 74 -9.05 1.82 -9.68
CA GLY A 74 -8.60 0.42 -9.64
C GLY A 74 -7.22 0.19 -10.26
N LYS A 75 -6.92 0.84 -11.40
CA LYS A 75 -5.61 0.73 -12.06
C LYS A 75 -4.52 1.42 -11.23
N ILE A 76 -4.82 2.62 -10.74
CA ILE A 76 -3.91 3.40 -9.90
C ILE A 76 -3.67 2.69 -8.57
N SER A 77 -4.71 2.11 -7.96
CA SER A 77 -4.57 1.32 -6.73
C SER A 77 -3.64 0.12 -6.93
N ARG A 78 -3.74 -0.60 -8.05
CA ARG A 78 -2.83 -1.72 -8.33
C ARG A 78 -1.38 -1.26 -8.51
N SER A 79 -1.16 -0.20 -9.30
CA SER A 79 0.17 0.36 -9.51
C SER A 79 0.78 0.89 -8.21
N LEU A 80 -0.01 1.62 -7.42
CA LEU A 80 0.41 2.15 -6.14
C LEU A 80 0.77 1.03 -5.16
N ALA A 81 -0.03 -0.03 -5.06
CA ALA A 81 0.27 -1.14 -4.17
C ALA A 81 1.59 -1.85 -4.53
N ALA A 82 1.87 -2.01 -5.84
CA ALA A 82 3.14 -2.57 -6.30
C ALA A 82 4.32 -1.65 -5.97
N LYS A 83 4.20 -0.34 -6.23
CA LYS A 83 5.21 0.67 -5.87
C LYS A 83 5.44 0.72 -4.36
N THR A 84 4.36 0.64 -3.58
CA THR A 84 4.41 0.60 -2.11
C THR A 84 5.18 -0.63 -1.64
N ALA A 85 4.89 -1.82 -2.18
CA ALA A 85 5.59 -3.04 -1.80
C ALA A 85 7.10 -2.96 -2.09
N LEU A 86 7.49 -2.30 -3.18
CA LEU A 86 8.90 -2.03 -3.50
C LEU A 86 9.51 -1.03 -2.51
N ALA A 87 8.84 0.09 -2.25
CA ALA A 87 9.28 1.10 -1.28
C ALA A 87 9.46 0.51 0.13
N ILE A 88 8.54 -0.35 0.58
CA ILE A 88 8.64 -1.08 1.86
C ILE A 88 9.90 -1.95 1.88
N ARG A 89 10.21 -2.67 0.79
CA ARG A 89 11.40 -3.53 0.72
C ARG A 89 12.68 -2.70 0.73
N CYS A 90 12.70 -1.58 0.01
CA CYS A 90 13.81 -0.63 0.08
C CYS A 90 13.98 -0.07 1.50
N ASP A 91 12.91 0.33 2.17
CA ASP A 91 12.99 0.84 3.56
C ASP A 91 13.39 -0.26 4.56
N ALA A 92 13.01 -1.52 4.33
CA ALA A 92 13.26 -2.63 5.28
C ALA A 92 14.60 -3.34 5.08
N LEU A 93 15.13 -3.37 3.85
CA LEU A 93 16.33 -4.11 3.47
C LEU A 93 17.44 -3.21 2.91
N GLY A 94 17.13 -1.96 2.56
CA GLY A 94 18.09 -1.01 2.02
C GLY A 94 18.88 -0.33 3.13
N ASP A 95 20.20 -0.26 2.92
CA ASP A 95 21.13 0.43 3.83
C ASP A 95 21.02 1.97 3.73
N ASN A 96 20.38 2.48 2.65
CA ASN A 96 20.19 3.90 2.39
C ASN A 96 18.79 4.36 2.85
N GLN A 97 18.73 5.19 3.91
CA GLN A 97 17.51 5.89 4.35
C GLN A 97 17.20 7.11 3.47
N ASP A 98 17.26 6.95 2.14
CA ASP A 98 16.99 8.05 1.22
C ASP A 98 15.53 8.01 0.73
N ASN A 99 14.88 9.18 0.76
CA ASN A 99 13.45 9.33 0.49
C ASN A 99 13.13 9.48 -1.01
N SER A 100 14.17 9.42 -1.87
CA SER A 100 14.05 9.67 -3.30
C SER A 100 13.05 8.72 -3.97
N MET A 101 13.05 7.43 -3.60
CA MET A 101 12.16 6.44 -4.21
C MET A 101 10.67 6.73 -3.91
N GLY A 102 10.35 7.18 -2.69
CA GLY A 102 9.00 7.53 -2.27
C GLY A 102 8.49 8.82 -2.92
N LEU A 103 9.38 9.81 -3.09
CA LEU A 103 9.10 11.09 -3.76
C LEU A 103 8.90 10.92 -5.27
N GLU A 104 9.77 10.17 -5.94
CA GLU A 104 9.63 9.89 -7.39
C GLU A 104 8.36 9.11 -7.72
N ASN A 105 7.89 8.27 -6.79
CA ASN A 105 6.69 7.45 -7.01
C ASN A 105 5.37 8.14 -6.64
N GLN A 106 5.41 9.37 -6.09
CA GLN A 106 4.25 10.25 -5.92
C GLN A 106 3.91 11.06 -7.19
N ALA A 107 4.87 11.20 -8.12
CA ALA A 107 4.72 11.94 -9.38
C ALA A 107 4.01 11.13 -10.47
#